data_AF-Q01V66-F1
#
_entry.id   AF-Q01V66-F1
#
_cell.length_a   1.000
_cell.length_b   1.000
_cell.length_c   1.000
_cell.angle_alpha   90.00
_cell.angle_beta   90.00
_cell.angle_gamma   90.00
#
_symmetry.space_group_name_H-M   'P 1'
#
loop_
_entity.id
_entity.type
_entity.pdbx_description
1 polymer ?
#
loop_
_entity_poly.entity_id
_entity_poly.type
_entity_poly.pdbx_seq_one_letter_code
_entity_poly.pdbx_strand_id
1 'polypeptide(L)'
;MAKVRIALLTLIAVAVLRAQVRPTRIDLNDPRPVAMAAVELERHLGWVVTYEDPAWLAQSEVKDVTESVRSDMQSMPAFMRNLIPRVLVPKGGSFSFELPSGPMARGGRVNAVNDILTAHTSSGNPGVFRAQEGASGRLHIIPMVARDRSGQLVAQQPILSRPITVPSRQYQGLEFLGAFTEELARSTGVDVQIGTVPLNTFVHHTGTYGAANEPAREALSRFLDGVGDSYSWQLFFDPVDRNYVLNIHSVDTKGRLPR
;
A
#
# COMPACT_ATOMS: atom_id res chain seq x y z
N MET A 1 -66.81 21.46 46.62
CA MET A 1 -65.62 20.60 46.83
C MET A 1 -65.86 19.36 45.98
N ALA A 2 -65.04 18.89 45.03
CA ALA A 2 -63.62 19.08 44.71
C ALA A 2 -63.44 19.12 43.17
N LYS A 3 -62.41 19.84 42.68
CA LYS A 3 -62.03 19.86 41.26
C LYS A 3 -60.95 18.80 41.03
N VAL A 4 -61.28 17.74 40.29
CA VAL A 4 -60.31 16.72 39.83
C VAL A 4 -59.52 17.32 38.66
N ARG A 5 -58.20 17.46 38.83
CA ARG A 5 -57.28 17.82 37.75
C ARG A 5 -56.69 16.53 37.18
N ILE A 6 -57.10 16.16 35.98
CA ILE A 6 -56.48 15.08 35.21
C ILE A 6 -55.19 15.66 34.58
N ALA A 7 -54.04 15.23 35.12
CA ALA A 7 -52.75 15.54 34.52
C ALA A 7 -52.48 14.54 33.38
N LEU A 8 -52.49 15.04 32.15
CA LEU A 8 -52.17 14.28 30.94
C LEU A 8 -50.64 14.20 30.80
N LEU A 9 -50.07 13.04 31.12
CA LEU A 9 -48.65 12.73 30.90
C LEU A 9 -48.45 12.34 29.43
N THR A 10 -47.94 13.27 28.62
CA THR A 10 -47.55 13.00 27.23
C THR A 10 -46.13 12.43 27.21
N LEU A 11 -46.01 11.12 27.00
CA LEU A 11 -44.73 10.44 26.81
C LEU A 11 -44.25 10.68 25.37
N ILE A 12 -43.32 11.60 25.16
CA ILE A 12 -42.68 11.80 23.84
C ILE A 12 -41.58 10.74 23.70
N ALA A 13 -41.90 9.64 23.02
CA ALA A 13 -40.91 8.67 22.58
C ALA A 13 -40.14 9.25 21.38
N VAL A 14 -38.97 9.84 21.63
CA VAL A 14 -38.05 10.24 20.55
C VAL A 14 -37.40 8.96 20.01
N ALA A 15 -38.01 8.36 19.00
CA ALA A 15 -37.38 7.32 18.21
C ALA A 15 -36.25 7.96 17.41
N VAL A 16 -35.02 7.89 17.92
CA VAL A 16 -33.83 8.23 17.14
C VAL A 16 -33.68 7.16 16.07
N LEU A 17 -34.23 7.40 14.88
CA LEU A 17 -33.83 6.68 13.67
C LEU A 17 -32.36 6.98 13.44
N ARG A 18 -31.48 6.13 13.97
CA ARG A 18 -30.12 6.05 13.43
C ARG A 18 -30.27 5.48 12.04
N ALA A 19 -30.14 6.32 11.02
CA ALA A 19 -29.88 5.85 9.67
C ALA A 19 -28.68 4.91 9.77
N GLN A 20 -28.89 3.61 9.56
CA GLN A 20 -27.80 2.66 9.47
C GLN A 20 -27.02 3.05 8.22
N VAL A 21 -25.91 3.77 8.42
CA VAL A 21 -24.93 4.01 7.36
C VAL A 21 -24.46 2.62 6.96
N ARG A 22 -24.89 2.16 5.78
CA ARG A 22 -24.45 0.88 5.26
C ARG A 22 -22.95 1.00 4.98
N PRO A 23 -22.13 0.09 5.53
CA PRO A 23 -20.71 0.09 5.21
C PRO A 23 -20.53 -0.02 3.71
N THR A 24 -19.63 0.78 3.16
CA THR A 24 -19.32 0.74 1.73
C THR A 24 -18.49 -0.50 1.46
N ARG A 25 -19.06 -1.46 0.73
CA ARG A 25 -18.36 -2.65 0.28
C ARG A 25 -17.47 -2.33 -0.93
N ILE A 26 -16.25 -2.84 -0.89
CA ILE A 26 -15.27 -2.78 -1.97
C ILE A 26 -15.00 -4.20 -2.43
N ASP A 27 -15.13 -4.43 -3.74
CA ASP A 27 -14.83 -5.70 -4.39
C ASP A 27 -13.61 -5.51 -5.29
N LEU A 28 -12.55 -6.29 -5.05
CA LEU A 28 -11.29 -6.21 -5.79
C LEU A 28 -11.07 -7.48 -6.61
N ASN A 29 -10.46 -7.31 -7.79
CA ASN A 29 -9.90 -8.37 -8.60
C ASN A 29 -8.72 -7.81 -9.39
N ASP A 30 -7.51 -8.02 -8.87
CA ASP A 30 -6.30 -7.38 -9.38
C ASP A 30 -5.09 -8.33 -9.22
N PRO A 31 -4.04 -8.22 -10.07
CA PRO A 31 -2.76 -8.90 -9.85
C PRO A 31 -2.14 -8.62 -8.47
N ARG A 32 -2.35 -7.43 -7.88
CA ARG A 32 -1.88 -7.01 -6.56
C ARG A 32 -3.06 -6.44 -5.75
N PRO A 33 -4.00 -7.30 -5.31
CA PRO A 33 -5.26 -6.82 -4.76
C PRO A 33 -5.08 -6.13 -3.39
N VAL A 34 -4.01 -6.43 -2.64
CA VAL A 34 -3.66 -5.71 -1.41
C VAL A 34 -3.12 -4.30 -1.70
N ALA A 35 -2.32 -4.13 -2.77
CA ALA A 35 -1.88 -2.81 -3.20
C ALA A 35 -3.09 -1.94 -3.61
N MET A 36 -4.05 -2.53 -4.33
CA MET A 36 -5.30 -1.87 -4.67
C MET A 36 -6.16 -1.54 -3.44
N ALA A 37 -6.20 -2.42 -2.42
CA ALA A 37 -6.88 -2.09 -1.17
C ALA A 37 -6.25 -0.88 -0.46
N ALA A 38 -4.92 -0.71 -0.51
CA ALA A 38 -4.25 0.48 0.01
C ALA A 38 -4.72 1.75 -0.71
N VAL A 39 -4.80 1.71 -2.05
CA VAL A 39 -5.31 2.83 -2.88
C VAL A 39 -6.76 3.14 -2.55
N GLU A 40 -7.60 2.13 -2.33
CA GLU A 40 -9.00 2.34 -1.96
C GLU A 40 -9.16 2.99 -0.59
N LEU A 41 -8.32 2.62 0.39
CA LEU A 41 -8.27 3.27 1.71
C LEU A 41 -7.80 4.73 1.60
N GLU A 42 -6.78 4.99 0.77
CA GLU A 42 -6.31 6.34 0.47
C GLU A 42 -7.42 7.19 -0.14
N ARG A 43 -8.08 6.67 -1.18
CA ARG A 43 -9.10 7.38 -1.94
C ARG A 43 -10.35 7.68 -1.12
N HIS A 44 -10.79 6.74 -0.28
CA HIS A 44 -12.04 6.88 0.46
C HIS A 44 -11.89 7.50 1.83
N LEU A 45 -10.75 7.29 2.49
CA LEU A 45 -10.56 7.68 3.90
C LEU A 45 -9.47 8.74 4.07
N GLY A 46 -8.75 9.10 3.00
CA GLY A 46 -7.59 10.01 3.07
C GLY A 46 -6.45 9.46 3.91
N TRP A 47 -6.44 8.14 4.15
CA TRP A 47 -5.40 7.48 4.93
C TRP A 47 -4.16 7.33 4.08
N VAL A 48 -3.00 7.79 4.55
CA VAL A 48 -1.75 7.50 3.86
C VAL A 48 -1.35 6.05 4.12
N VAL A 49 -1.48 5.18 3.12
CA VAL A 49 -1.27 3.72 3.24
C VAL A 49 -0.23 3.24 2.24
N THR A 50 0.90 2.81 2.76
CA THR A 50 2.02 2.32 1.95
C THR A 50 1.97 0.81 1.79
N TYR A 51 2.56 0.30 0.72
CA TYR A 51 2.54 -1.11 0.38
C TYR A 51 3.90 -1.61 -0.08
N GLU A 52 4.26 -2.82 0.34
CA GLU A 52 5.43 -3.57 -0.15
C GLU A 52 4.99 -4.95 -0.68
N ASP A 53 5.44 -5.30 -1.88
CA ASP A 53 5.31 -6.66 -2.41
C ASP A 53 6.25 -7.63 -1.65
N PRO A 54 5.84 -8.89 -1.40
CA PRO A 54 6.79 -9.95 -1.15
C PRO A 54 7.63 -10.24 -2.41
N ALA A 55 8.73 -10.96 -2.26
CA ALA A 55 9.44 -11.48 -3.41
C ALA A 55 8.61 -12.63 -4.03
N TRP A 56 7.98 -12.37 -5.18
CA TRP A 56 7.17 -13.34 -5.92
C TRP A 56 8.05 -14.36 -6.65
N LEU A 57 8.62 -15.29 -5.90
CA LEU A 57 9.62 -16.25 -6.41
C LEU A 57 9.01 -17.56 -6.92
N ALA A 58 7.81 -17.92 -6.46
CA ALA A 58 7.13 -19.13 -6.86
C ALA A 58 6.43 -18.96 -8.22
N GLN A 59 6.72 -19.86 -9.17
CA GLN A 59 6.03 -19.87 -10.48
C GLN A 59 4.51 -19.99 -10.33
N SER A 60 4.03 -20.66 -9.29
CA SER A 60 2.59 -20.82 -9.00
C SER A 60 1.88 -19.52 -8.57
N GLU A 61 2.65 -18.50 -8.16
CA GLU A 61 2.15 -17.19 -7.71
C GLU A 61 2.32 -16.10 -8.77
N VAL A 62 2.75 -16.46 -9.98
CA VAL A 62 2.99 -15.55 -11.09
C VAL A 62 2.17 -15.99 -12.29
N LYS A 63 1.65 -15.02 -13.06
CA LYS A 63 0.85 -15.24 -14.27
C LYS A 63 1.52 -14.56 -15.45
N ASP A 64 1.69 -15.29 -16.55
CA ASP A 64 2.06 -14.72 -17.83
C ASP A 64 0.83 -14.02 -18.44
N VAL A 65 0.95 -12.72 -18.65
CA VAL A 65 -0.09 -11.87 -19.26
C VAL A 65 0.35 -11.29 -20.60
N THR A 66 1.49 -11.76 -21.15
CA THR A 66 2.12 -11.24 -22.37
C THR A 66 1.10 -11.08 -23.49
N GLU A 67 0.32 -12.12 -23.79
CA GLU A 67 -0.66 -12.11 -24.88
C GLU A 67 -1.82 -11.12 -24.66
N SER A 68 -2.15 -10.82 -23.41
CA SER A 68 -3.27 -9.94 -23.07
C SER A 68 -2.92 -8.47 -23.05
N VAL A 69 -1.64 -8.12 -22.83
CA VAL A 69 -1.19 -6.72 -22.69
C VAL A 69 -0.40 -6.21 -23.88
N ARG A 70 0.17 -7.12 -24.68
CA ARG A 70 0.97 -6.77 -25.86
C ARG A 70 0.12 -6.78 -27.13
N SER A 71 -0.26 -5.59 -27.58
CA SER A 71 -1.02 -5.43 -28.82
C SER A 71 -0.22 -5.86 -30.06
N ASP A 72 1.11 -5.76 -30.03
CA ASP A 72 2.01 -6.13 -31.12
C ASP A 72 2.10 -7.65 -31.35
N MET A 73 1.65 -8.48 -30.41
CA MET A 73 1.66 -9.94 -30.58
C MET A 73 0.68 -10.43 -31.64
N GLN A 74 -0.42 -9.70 -31.87
CA GLN A 74 -1.49 -10.14 -32.77
C GLN A 74 -1.02 -10.18 -34.23
N SER A 75 -0.14 -9.26 -34.62
CA SER A 75 0.42 -9.15 -35.97
C SER A 75 1.75 -9.91 -36.14
N MET A 76 2.29 -10.48 -35.07
CA MET A 76 3.63 -11.08 -35.08
C MET A 76 3.60 -12.56 -35.52
N PRO A 77 4.49 -12.98 -36.45
CA PRO A 77 4.62 -14.38 -36.85
C PRO A 77 4.91 -15.31 -35.67
N ALA A 78 4.33 -16.51 -35.69
CA ALA A 78 4.41 -17.45 -34.56
C ALA A 78 5.85 -17.76 -34.11
N PHE A 79 6.80 -17.86 -35.05
CA PHE A 79 8.20 -18.13 -34.75
C PHE A 79 8.90 -16.99 -33.99
N MET A 80 8.41 -15.74 -34.10
CA MET A 80 8.96 -14.59 -33.37
C MET A 80 8.37 -14.45 -31.96
N ARG A 81 7.22 -15.08 -31.66
CA ARG A 81 6.55 -14.98 -30.35
C ARG A 81 7.36 -15.58 -29.20
N ASN A 82 8.33 -16.43 -29.48
CA ASN A 82 9.24 -16.98 -28.46
C ASN A 82 10.48 -16.11 -28.21
N LEU A 83 10.70 -15.09 -29.04
CA LEU A 83 11.85 -14.17 -28.92
C LEU A 83 11.50 -12.90 -28.12
N ILE A 84 10.22 -12.69 -27.83
CA ILE A 84 9.77 -11.51 -27.11
C ILE A 84 9.87 -11.71 -25.59
N PRO A 85 10.31 -10.67 -24.86
CA PRO A 85 10.25 -10.68 -23.40
C PRO A 85 8.83 -10.92 -22.90
N ARG A 86 8.70 -11.83 -21.93
CA ARG A 86 7.43 -12.15 -21.28
C ARG A 86 7.06 -11.08 -20.27
N VAL A 87 5.78 -10.79 -20.16
CA VAL A 87 5.22 -9.92 -19.13
C VAL A 87 4.60 -10.80 -18.07
N LEU A 88 5.30 -10.90 -16.93
CA LEU A 88 4.86 -11.67 -15.78
C LEU A 88 4.33 -10.73 -14.70
N VAL A 89 3.16 -11.05 -14.14
CA VAL A 89 2.57 -10.31 -13.01
C VAL A 89 2.27 -11.25 -11.87
N PRO A 90 2.16 -10.78 -10.62
CA PRO A 90 1.66 -11.61 -9.54
C PRO A 90 0.27 -12.13 -9.90
N LYS A 91 -0.02 -13.38 -9.53
CA LYS A 91 -1.26 -14.06 -9.87
C LYS A 91 -2.48 -13.33 -9.29
N GLY A 92 -2.29 -12.66 -8.15
CA GLY A 92 -3.30 -11.88 -7.47
C GLY A 92 -4.55 -12.69 -7.16
N GLY A 93 -5.69 -12.03 -7.29
CA GLY A 93 -6.99 -12.66 -7.18
C GLY A 93 -8.04 -11.67 -6.69
N SER A 94 -9.20 -12.23 -6.34
CA SER A 94 -10.33 -11.44 -5.87
C SER A 94 -10.53 -11.55 -4.37
N PHE A 95 -10.91 -10.45 -3.73
CA PHE A 95 -11.50 -10.48 -2.40
C PHE A 95 -12.34 -9.21 -2.18
N SER A 96 -13.18 -9.24 -1.15
CA SER A 96 -14.05 -8.13 -0.80
C SER A 96 -13.83 -7.72 0.64
N PHE A 97 -14.03 -6.45 0.93
CA PHE A 97 -14.02 -5.93 2.29
C PHE A 97 -14.98 -4.76 2.44
N GLU A 98 -15.26 -4.39 3.69
CA GLU A 98 -16.08 -3.24 4.03
C GLU A 98 -15.19 -2.10 4.52
N LEU A 99 -15.46 -0.88 4.03
CA LEU A 99 -14.76 0.29 4.53
C LEU A 99 -15.15 0.56 5.98
N PRO A 100 -14.18 0.87 6.86
CA PRO A 100 -14.46 1.25 8.23
C PRO A 100 -15.32 2.52 8.24
N SER A 101 -16.35 2.51 9.08
CA SER A 101 -17.29 3.63 9.23
C SER A 101 -17.09 4.35 10.56
N GLY A 102 -17.14 5.67 10.52
CA GLY A 102 -17.07 6.53 11.70
C GLY A 102 -15.65 6.80 12.23
N PRO A 103 -15.54 7.63 13.28
CA PRO A 103 -14.26 7.94 13.90
C PRO A 103 -13.66 6.70 14.57
N MET A 104 -12.36 6.49 14.37
CA MET A 104 -11.63 5.37 14.96
C MET A 104 -10.76 5.80 16.12
N ALA A 105 -10.69 4.96 17.16
CA ALA A 105 -9.73 5.12 18.25
C ALA A 105 -8.28 4.91 17.75
N ARG A 106 -7.31 5.33 18.57
CA ARG A 106 -5.88 5.08 18.30
C ARG A 106 -5.63 3.58 18.14
N GLY A 107 -4.90 3.18 17.10
CA GLY A 107 -4.70 1.77 16.74
C GLY A 107 -5.87 1.12 15.99
N GLY A 108 -7.05 1.74 15.96
CA GLY A 108 -8.20 1.23 15.21
C GLY A 108 -7.89 1.08 13.73
N ARG A 109 -7.19 2.04 13.12
CA ARG A 109 -6.80 2.00 11.71
C ARG A 109 -5.99 0.74 11.36
N VAL A 110 -5.04 0.37 12.21
CA VAL A 110 -4.23 -0.84 12.03
C VAL A 110 -5.10 -2.09 12.07
N ASN A 111 -6.04 -2.16 13.02
CA ASN A 111 -6.97 -3.29 13.12
C ASN A 111 -7.87 -3.39 11.87
N ALA A 112 -8.45 -2.28 11.41
CA ALA A 112 -9.25 -2.30 10.18
C ALA A 112 -8.46 -2.76 8.96
N VAL A 113 -7.19 -2.35 8.83
CA VAL A 113 -6.34 -2.86 7.74
C VAL A 113 -6.05 -4.35 7.95
N ASN A 114 -5.76 -4.81 9.16
CA ASN A 114 -5.55 -6.24 9.42
C ASN A 114 -6.80 -7.09 9.14
N ASP A 115 -8.01 -6.57 9.35
CA ASP A 115 -9.26 -7.25 8.97
C ASP A 115 -9.35 -7.41 7.44
N ILE A 116 -8.99 -6.37 6.68
CA ILE A 116 -8.89 -6.42 5.21
C ILE A 116 -7.85 -7.46 4.76
N LEU A 117 -6.68 -7.49 5.39
CA LEU A 117 -5.62 -8.47 5.09
C LEU A 117 -6.02 -9.91 5.46
N THR A 118 -6.85 -10.07 6.48
CA THR A 118 -7.45 -11.36 6.85
C THR A 118 -8.45 -11.83 5.80
N ALA A 119 -9.29 -10.93 5.27
CA ALA A 119 -10.20 -11.24 4.17
C ALA A 119 -9.42 -11.67 2.92
N HIS A 120 -8.36 -10.94 2.55
CA HIS A 120 -7.46 -11.30 1.46
C HIS A 120 -6.91 -12.73 1.60
N THR A 121 -6.37 -13.05 2.77
CA THR A 121 -5.76 -14.37 3.03
C THR A 121 -6.82 -15.48 3.03
N SER A 122 -8.00 -15.21 3.60
CA SER A 122 -9.13 -16.16 3.64
C SER A 122 -9.70 -16.45 2.25
N SER A 123 -9.54 -15.55 1.29
CA SER A 123 -9.89 -15.78 -0.12
C SER A 123 -8.87 -16.67 -0.87
N GLY A 124 -7.79 -17.11 -0.22
CA GLY A 124 -6.79 -17.99 -0.82
C GLY A 124 -5.81 -17.28 -1.76
N ASN A 125 -5.75 -15.95 -1.70
CA ASN A 125 -4.83 -15.14 -2.49
C ASN A 125 -3.37 -15.32 -2.00
N PRO A 126 -2.38 -15.14 -2.89
CA PRO A 126 -0.97 -15.34 -2.55
C PRO A 126 -0.44 -14.24 -1.63
N GLY A 127 0.52 -14.60 -0.78
CA GLY A 127 1.14 -13.69 0.19
C GLY A 127 0.31 -13.47 1.46
N VAL A 128 1.00 -13.41 2.60
CA VAL A 128 0.44 -13.03 3.90
C VAL A 128 1.10 -11.72 4.32
N PHE A 129 0.29 -10.78 4.79
CA PHE A 129 0.70 -9.42 5.10
C PHE A 129 0.29 -9.05 6.51
N ARG A 130 0.91 -7.99 7.04
CA ARG A 130 0.42 -7.29 8.25
C ARG A 130 0.41 -5.79 8.05
N ALA A 131 -0.44 -5.12 8.80
CA ALA A 131 -0.42 -3.68 8.97
C ALA A 131 0.41 -3.27 10.19
N GLN A 132 1.08 -2.12 10.09
CA GLN A 132 1.63 -1.40 11.23
C GLN A 132 1.51 0.12 11.01
N GLU A 133 1.55 0.89 12.10
CA GLU A 133 1.56 2.35 12.04
C GLU A 133 3.00 2.86 12.26
N GLY A 134 3.46 3.74 11.37
CA GLY A 134 4.76 4.41 11.47
C GLY A 134 4.71 5.69 12.30
N ALA A 135 5.87 6.34 12.47
CA ALA A 135 6.01 7.50 13.37
C ALA A 135 5.09 8.69 13.00
N SER A 136 4.83 8.93 11.71
CA SER A 136 3.96 10.02 11.23
C SER A 136 2.45 9.68 11.18
N GLY A 137 2.06 8.50 11.67
CA GLY A 137 0.68 8.00 11.55
C GLY A 137 0.36 7.44 10.16
N ARG A 138 1.39 7.24 9.34
CA ARG A 138 1.36 6.50 8.09
C ARG A 138 1.13 5.03 8.35
N LEU A 139 0.26 4.39 7.57
CA LEU A 139 0.03 2.95 7.67
C LEU A 139 0.96 2.23 6.69
N HIS A 140 1.52 1.12 7.12
CA HIS A 140 2.38 0.27 6.30
C HIS A 140 1.79 -1.12 6.22
N ILE A 141 1.49 -1.55 4.99
CA ILE A 141 1.14 -2.92 4.66
C ILE A 141 2.41 -3.61 4.16
N ILE A 142 2.81 -4.66 4.87
CA ILE A 142 4.14 -5.25 4.68
C ILE A 142 4.04 -6.77 4.57
N PRO A 143 4.88 -7.40 3.73
CA PRO A 143 4.84 -8.84 3.53
C PRO A 143 5.39 -9.57 4.76
N MET A 144 4.82 -10.72 5.07
CA MET A 144 5.27 -11.60 6.15
C MET A 144 5.64 -12.99 5.65
N VAL A 145 4.84 -13.56 4.75
CA VAL A 145 5.02 -14.91 4.22
C VAL A 145 4.66 -14.90 2.74
N ALA A 146 5.44 -15.60 1.92
CA ALA A 146 5.12 -15.88 0.52
C ALA A 146 5.74 -17.22 0.12
N ARG A 147 5.38 -17.75 -1.05
CA ARG A 147 6.00 -19.00 -1.51
C ARG A 147 7.36 -18.74 -2.12
N ASP A 148 8.33 -19.56 -1.75
CA ASP A 148 9.65 -19.56 -2.39
C ASP A 148 9.64 -20.30 -3.73
N ARG A 149 10.81 -20.44 -4.36
CA ARG A 149 10.96 -21.14 -5.66
C ARG A 149 10.52 -22.60 -5.61
N SER A 150 10.55 -23.24 -4.43
CA SER A 150 10.09 -24.62 -4.24
C SER A 150 8.59 -24.72 -4.00
N GLY A 151 7.90 -23.58 -3.94
CA GLY A 151 6.47 -23.49 -3.64
C GLY A 151 6.15 -23.57 -2.14
N GLN A 152 7.16 -23.59 -1.27
CA GLN A 152 6.98 -23.67 0.17
C GLN A 152 6.74 -22.27 0.76
N LEU A 153 5.85 -22.18 1.74
CA LEU A 153 5.60 -20.93 2.46
C LEU A 153 6.82 -20.62 3.34
N VAL A 154 7.45 -19.47 3.09
CA VAL A 154 8.62 -19.01 3.86
C VAL A 154 8.38 -17.61 4.39
N ALA A 155 8.93 -17.34 5.57
CA ALA A 155 8.94 -16.00 6.12
C ALA A 155 9.71 -15.05 5.17
N GLN A 156 9.12 -13.89 4.91
CA GLN A 156 9.71 -12.83 4.11
C GLN A 156 10.28 -11.77 5.04
N GLN A 157 11.47 -11.28 4.72
CA GLN A 157 12.04 -10.10 5.36
C GLN A 157 11.76 -8.89 4.44
N PRO A 158 10.88 -7.96 4.82
CA PRO A 158 10.62 -6.77 3.99
C PRO A 158 11.90 -5.98 3.78
N ILE A 159 12.21 -5.63 2.53
CA ILE A 159 13.48 -4.98 2.22
C ILE A 159 13.58 -3.59 2.85
N LEU A 160 12.46 -2.86 3.00
CA LEU A 160 12.46 -1.56 3.67
C LEU A 160 12.66 -1.66 5.19
N SER A 161 12.65 -2.87 5.77
CA SER A 161 13.03 -3.06 7.17
C SER A 161 14.55 -3.14 7.37
N ARG A 162 15.35 -3.15 6.28
CA ARG A 162 16.81 -3.15 6.39
C ARG A 162 17.35 -1.79 6.80
N PRO A 163 18.30 -1.75 7.76
CA PRO A 163 19.00 -0.53 8.08
C PRO A 163 19.82 -0.03 6.88
N ILE A 164 19.78 1.27 6.64
CA ILE A 164 20.57 1.92 5.59
C ILE A 164 21.33 3.13 6.16
N THR A 165 22.42 3.51 5.48
CA THR A 165 23.13 4.74 5.79
C THR A 165 23.26 5.61 4.53
N VAL A 166 22.59 6.75 4.53
CA VAL A 166 22.68 7.75 3.47
C VAL A 166 23.30 9.01 4.09
N PRO A 167 24.46 9.50 3.61
CA PRO A 167 25.13 10.66 4.19
C PRO A 167 24.19 11.86 4.29
N SER A 168 24.17 12.49 5.48
CA SER A 168 23.35 13.68 5.70
C SER A 168 23.96 14.89 5.00
N ARG A 169 23.25 15.42 4.01
CA ARG A 169 23.63 16.64 3.26
C ARG A 169 22.42 17.23 2.56
N GLN A 170 22.60 18.37 1.91
CA GLN A 170 21.61 18.91 1.01
C GLN A 170 21.46 18.00 -0.22
N TYR A 171 20.22 17.63 -0.54
CA TYR A 171 19.85 16.90 -1.76
C TYR A 171 18.71 17.61 -2.49
N GLN A 172 18.67 17.44 -3.82
CA GLN A 172 17.41 17.50 -4.56
C GLN A 172 16.58 16.23 -4.27
N GLY A 173 15.25 16.32 -4.29
CA GLY A 173 14.37 15.20 -3.97
C GLY A 173 14.65 13.92 -4.78
N LEU A 174 14.80 14.02 -6.10
CA LEU A 174 15.17 12.86 -6.93
C LEU A 174 16.59 12.33 -6.64
N GLU A 175 17.53 13.22 -6.35
CA GLU A 175 18.90 12.85 -5.99
C GLU A 175 18.92 12.04 -4.70
N PHE A 176 18.14 12.45 -3.70
CA PHE A 176 17.99 11.67 -2.46
C PHE A 176 17.35 10.31 -2.73
N LEU A 177 16.28 10.24 -3.55
CA LEU A 177 15.65 8.96 -3.90
C LEU A 177 16.64 8.03 -4.61
N GLY A 178 17.49 8.54 -5.49
CA GLY A 178 18.54 7.76 -6.15
C GLY A 178 19.57 7.21 -5.16
N ALA A 179 20.09 8.06 -4.27
CA ALA A 179 21.02 7.64 -3.22
C ALA A 179 20.38 6.63 -2.26
N PHE A 180 19.09 6.80 -1.95
CA PHE A 180 18.30 5.89 -1.13
C PHE A 180 18.16 4.51 -1.77
N THR A 181 17.73 4.43 -3.03
CA THR A 181 17.55 3.14 -3.73
C THR A 181 18.87 2.43 -3.94
N GLU A 182 19.96 3.15 -4.22
CA GLU A 182 21.30 2.59 -4.34
C GLU A 182 21.78 1.95 -3.02
N GLU A 183 21.64 2.66 -1.90
CA GLU A 183 22.02 2.14 -0.59
C GLU A 183 21.12 0.97 -0.14
N LEU A 184 19.82 1.04 -0.44
CA LEU A 184 18.90 -0.06 -0.18
C LEU A 184 19.28 -1.30 -0.99
N ALA A 185 19.64 -1.13 -2.26
CA ALA A 185 20.09 -2.23 -3.10
C ALA A 185 21.39 -2.85 -2.56
N ARG A 186 22.34 -2.01 -2.16
CA ARG A 186 23.61 -2.44 -1.56
C ARG A 186 23.41 -3.23 -0.26
N SER A 187 22.52 -2.76 0.62
CA SER A 187 22.27 -3.39 1.93
C SER A 187 21.44 -4.67 1.85
N THR A 188 20.60 -4.82 0.83
CA THR A 188 19.71 -5.97 0.66
C THR A 188 20.24 -7.01 -0.33
N GLY A 189 21.14 -6.62 -1.23
CA GLY A 189 21.59 -7.46 -2.35
C GLY A 189 20.53 -7.63 -3.45
N VAL A 190 19.47 -6.81 -3.45
CA VAL A 190 18.38 -6.84 -4.44
C VAL A 190 18.38 -5.51 -5.17
N ASP A 191 18.30 -5.53 -6.50
CA ASP A 191 18.20 -4.28 -7.27
C ASP A 191 16.90 -3.52 -6.91
N VAL A 192 17.01 -2.21 -6.74
CA VAL A 192 15.88 -1.33 -6.43
C VAL A 192 15.95 -0.10 -7.33
N GLN A 193 14.86 0.16 -8.05
CA GLN A 193 14.76 1.23 -9.02
C GLN A 193 13.67 2.22 -8.64
N ILE A 194 13.81 3.45 -9.13
CA ILE A 194 12.75 4.47 -9.06
C ILE A 194 11.79 4.22 -10.22
N GLY A 195 10.52 4.02 -9.90
CA GLY A 195 9.43 3.93 -10.87
C GLY A 195 8.72 5.26 -11.04
N THR A 196 7.40 5.24 -10.89
CA THR A 196 6.57 6.45 -11.02
C THR A 196 6.75 7.35 -9.80
N VAL A 197 7.09 8.62 -10.01
CA VAL A 197 7.16 9.64 -8.95
C VAL A 197 6.64 11.00 -9.45
N PRO A 198 6.12 11.88 -8.57
CA PRO A 198 5.76 13.27 -8.87
C PRO A 198 6.97 14.12 -9.32
N LEU A 199 7.44 13.92 -10.55
CA LEU A 199 8.73 14.40 -11.04
C LEU A 199 8.95 15.90 -10.77
N ASN A 200 7.98 16.74 -11.12
CA ASN A 200 8.07 18.19 -10.91
C ASN A 200 8.27 18.55 -9.44
N THR A 201 7.53 17.90 -8.53
CA THR A 201 7.72 18.12 -7.08
C THR A 201 9.13 17.74 -6.66
N PHE A 202 9.59 16.54 -7.00
CA PHE A 202 10.87 16.01 -6.49
C PHE A 202 12.10 16.68 -7.12
N VAL A 203 12.01 17.19 -8.36
CA VAL A 203 13.08 17.97 -9.00
C VAL A 203 13.22 19.35 -8.37
N HIS A 204 12.12 19.97 -7.95
CA HIS A 204 12.14 21.32 -7.37
C HIS A 204 12.24 21.34 -5.84
N HIS A 205 12.08 20.20 -5.19
CA HIS A 205 12.24 20.09 -3.75
C HIS A 205 13.71 19.92 -3.37
N THR A 206 14.17 20.72 -2.41
CA THR A 206 15.52 20.63 -1.85
C THR A 206 15.45 20.70 -0.33
N GLY A 207 16.38 20.01 0.32
CA GLY A 207 16.48 20.01 1.77
C GLY A 207 17.63 19.14 2.25
N THR A 208 17.87 19.16 3.56
CA THR A 208 18.89 18.31 4.18
C THR A 208 18.26 16.98 4.58
N TYR A 209 18.69 15.91 3.92
CA TYR A 209 18.23 14.55 4.20
C TYR A 209 19.41 13.63 4.41
N GLY A 210 19.15 12.49 5.02
CA GLY A 210 20.11 11.42 5.26
C GLY A 210 19.43 10.28 5.98
N ALA A 211 20.19 9.24 6.28
CA ALA A 211 19.82 8.12 7.12
C ALA A 211 21.06 7.62 7.86
N ALA A 212 20.95 7.28 9.14
CA ALA A 212 22.10 6.84 9.94
C ALA A 212 21.80 5.50 10.62
N ASN A 213 22.05 4.41 9.90
CA ASN A 213 21.79 3.04 10.36
C ASN A 213 20.36 2.85 10.91
N GLU A 214 19.37 3.37 10.20
CA GLU A 214 17.96 3.26 10.55
C GLU A 214 17.19 2.50 9.46
N PRO A 215 16.03 1.89 9.77
CA PRO A 215 15.24 1.18 8.77
C PRO A 215 14.91 2.07 7.56
N ALA A 216 15.15 1.57 6.35
CA ALA A 216 14.90 2.30 5.11
C ALA A 216 13.46 2.85 5.03
N ARG A 217 12.48 2.14 5.60
CA ARG A 217 11.10 2.59 5.68
C ARG A 217 10.93 3.91 6.44
N GLU A 218 11.64 4.06 7.56
CA GLU A 218 11.56 5.27 8.38
C GLU A 218 12.30 6.43 7.70
N ALA A 219 13.45 6.15 7.10
CA ALA A 219 14.18 7.13 6.30
C ALA A 219 13.34 7.67 5.13
N LEU A 220 12.66 6.77 4.38
CA LEU A 220 11.76 7.14 3.29
C LEU A 220 10.53 7.91 3.80
N SER A 221 9.92 7.46 4.90
CA SER A 221 8.79 8.18 5.53
C SER A 221 9.17 9.61 5.88
N ARG A 222 10.28 9.78 6.60
CA ARG A 222 10.77 11.10 7.03
C ARG A 222 11.09 12.01 5.86
N PHE A 223 11.71 11.47 4.80
CA PHE A 223 11.97 12.23 3.59
C PHE A 223 10.66 12.71 2.95
N LEU A 224 9.70 11.82 2.75
CA LEU A 224 8.42 12.17 2.14
C LEU A 224 7.62 13.16 2.98
N ASP A 225 7.62 13.01 4.30
CA ASP A 225 6.98 13.95 5.22
C ASP A 225 7.65 15.34 5.13
N GLY A 226 8.96 15.40 4.86
CA GLY A 226 9.67 16.66 4.57
C GLY A 226 9.31 17.30 3.22
N VAL A 227 8.86 16.49 2.25
CA VAL A 227 8.33 16.95 0.95
C VAL A 227 6.88 17.43 1.10
N GLY A 228 6.09 16.71 1.90
CA GLY A 228 4.72 17.04 2.28
C GLY A 228 3.97 15.84 2.88
N ASP A 229 2.97 16.11 3.71
CA ASP A 229 2.24 15.09 4.49
C ASP A 229 1.36 14.13 3.66
N SER A 230 1.28 14.34 2.35
CA SER A 230 0.31 13.70 1.46
C SER A 230 0.95 12.73 0.46
N TYR A 231 2.20 12.30 0.63
CA TYR A 231 2.78 11.28 -0.25
C TYR A 231 2.64 9.89 0.34
N SER A 232 2.38 8.88 -0.50
CA SER A 232 2.44 7.45 -0.19
C SER A 232 3.36 6.74 -1.18
N TRP A 233 3.63 5.45 -0.96
CA TRP A 233 4.41 4.66 -1.89
C TRP A 233 3.94 3.21 -1.99
N GLN A 234 4.29 2.61 -3.12
CA GLN A 234 4.14 1.20 -3.40
C GLN A 234 5.48 0.67 -3.92
N LEU A 235 5.99 -0.36 -3.27
CA LEU A 235 7.22 -1.04 -3.66
C LEU A 235 6.88 -2.37 -4.31
N PHE A 236 6.98 -2.44 -5.64
CA PHE A 236 6.57 -3.61 -6.40
C PHE A 236 7.75 -4.49 -6.76
N PHE A 237 7.59 -5.80 -6.62
CA PHE A 237 8.57 -6.77 -7.09
C PHE A 237 8.26 -7.15 -8.53
N ASP A 238 9.26 -7.09 -9.40
CA ASP A 238 9.19 -7.62 -10.76
C ASP A 238 9.58 -9.11 -10.77
N PRO A 239 8.67 -10.04 -11.12
CA PRO A 239 8.98 -11.46 -11.14
C PRO A 239 9.99 -11.88 -12.22
N VAL A 240 10.14 -11.08 -13.28
CA VAL A 240 11.06 -11.33 -14.41
C VAL A 240 12.46 -10.91 -14.02
N ASP A 241 12.64 -9.63 -13.72
CA ASP A 241 13.95 -9.03 -13.46
C ASP A 241 14.42 -9.24 -12.02
N ARG A 242 13.50 -9.67 -11.14
CA ARG A 242 13.75 -9.94 -9.71
C ARG A 242 14.31 -8.73 -8.96
N ASN A 243 13.83 -7.56 -9.34
CA ASN A 243 14.14 -6.30 -8.70
C ASN A 243 12.87 -5.72 -8.05
N TYR A 244 13.06 -4.64 -7.30
CA TYR A 244 11.97 -3.83 -6.78
C TYR A 244 11.89 -2.49 -7.49
N VAL A 245 10.68 -2.00 -7.69
CA VAL A 245 10.41 -0.68 -8.26
C VAL A 245 9.62 0.15 -7.26
N LEU A 246 10.21 1.25 -6.81
CA LEU A 246 9.61 2.20 -5.88
C LEU A 246 8.74 3.20 -6.64
N ASN A 247 7.43 3.17 -6.39
CA ASN A 247 6.47 4.11 -6.93
C ASN A 247 5.96 5.01 -5.80
N ILE A 248 5.92 6.32 -6.01
CA ILE A 248 5.46 7.33 -5.07
C ILE A 248 4.31 8.09 -5.71
N HIS A 249 3.28 8.41 -4.93
CA HIS A 249 2.11 9.17 -5.41
C HIS A 249 1.56 10.06 -4.31
N SER A 250 0.79 11.08 -4.70
CA SER A 250 0.07 11.92 -3.74
C SER A 250 -1.27 11.31 -3.36
N VAL A 251 -1.66 11.50 -2.12
CA VAL A 251 -2.91 11.08 -1.48
C VAL A 251 -3.72 12.33 -1.19
N ASP A 252 -5.00 12.35 -1.57
CA ASP A 252 -5.87 13.46 -1.18
C ASP A 252 -6.29 13.33 0.28
N THR A 253 -5.66 14.12 1.16
CA THR A 253 -5.94 14.12 2.59
C THR A 253 -6.98 15.14 3.02
N LYS A 254 -7.73 15.77 2.10
CA LYS A 254 -8.63 16.93 2.35
C LYS A 254 -9.79 16.70 3.36
N GLY A 255 -9.86 15.54 4.01
CA GLY A 255 -10.72 15.31 5.19
C GLY A 255 -10.07 15.61 6.56
N ARG A 256 -8.76 15.92 6.62
CA ARG A 256 -8.11 16.30 7.89
C ARG A 256 -8.45 17.76 8.18
N LEU A 257 -9.29 18.01 9.19
CA LEU A 257 -9.39 19.33 9.80
C LEU A 257 -7.96 19.80 10.14
N PRO A 258 -7.60 21.06 9.85
CA PRO A 258 -6.29 21.58 10.23
C PRO A 258 -6.06 21.37 11.73
N ARG A 259 -4.88 20.84 12.07
CA ARG A 259 -4.43 20.70 13.45
C ARG A 259 -4.14 22.06 14.08
#